data_AF-A0A2M7CDZ2-F1
#
_entry.id   AF-A0A2M7CDZ2-F1
#
_cell.length_a   1.000
_cell.length_b   1.000
_cell.length_c   1.000
_cell.angle_alpha   90.00
_cell.angle_beta   90.00
_cell.angle_gamma   90.00
#
_symmetry.space_group_name_H-M   'P 1'
#
loop_
_entity.id
_entity.type
_entity.pdbx_description
1 polymer ?
#
loop_
_entity_poly.entity_id
_entity_poly.type
_entity_poly.pdbx_seq_one_letter_code
_entity_poly.pdbx_strand_id
1 'polypeptide(L)'
;MVFTCLILFFLIFLLWYVPIVGLKNIHPSLPLFFTIVLAVLVFLMFSGGLLLVFTIFIGKDIFLSHKLRGIVAKVLFPFMILMGRLVGVSKEKVRQSFIELNNHLVRSNHHRTRPNKLLILLPHCIQDFDCEIKITGNVKNCKGCGKCEIKDLNELSDQYQVKIAVATGGTLARRIIVDNRPEAIVAVACELDLTSGIQDSYPIPVIGILNERPNGPCINTKVDIQKVRDAILDFLGNDP
;
A
#
# COMPACT_ATOMS: atom_id res chain seq x y z
N MET A 1 -9.52 19.94 -13.17
CA MET A 1 -10.58 18.92 -12.98
C MET A 1 -11.67 19.00 -14.05
N VAL A 2 -12.31 20.16 -14.29
CA VAL A 2 -13.32 20.29 -15.35
C VAL A 2 -12.72 20.08 -16.76
N PHE A 3 -11.58 20.69 -17.04
CA PHE A 3 -10.87 20.54 -18.32
C PHE A 3 -10.45 19.09 -18.61
N THR A 4 -9.98 18.37 -17.59
CA THR A 4 -9.62 16.95 -17.68
C THR A 4 -10.84 16.06 -17.94
N CYS A 5 -12.00 16.37 -17.36
CA CYS A 5 -13.24 15.65 -17.62
C CYS A 5 -13.75 15.86 -19.06
N LEU A 6 -13.63 17.08 -19.60
CA LEU A 6 -14.02 17.40 -20.98
C LEU A 6 -13.17 16.66 -22.02
N ILE A 7 -11.85 16.63 -21.82
CA ILE A 7 -10.92 15.89 -22.70
C ILE A 7 -11.24 14.39 -22.68
N LEU A 8 -11.53 13.84 -21.49
CA LEU A 8 -11.80 12.43 -21.33
C LEU A 8 -13.16 12.04 -21.95
N PHE A 9 -14.17 12.90 -21.83
CA PHE A 9 -15.45 12.75 -22.52
C PHE A 9 -15.29 12.77 -24.04
N PHE A 10 -14.50 13.71 -24.56
CA PHE A 10 -14.22 13.83 -26.00
C PHE A 10 -13.47 12.60 -26.55
N LEU A 11 -12.49 12.08 -25.79
CA LEU A 11 -11.78 10.85 -26.13
C LEU A 11 -12.71 9.63 -26.16
N ILE A 12 -13.56 9.45 -25.14
CA ILE A 12 -14.55 8.36 -25.10
C ILE A 12 -15.52 8.46 -26.28
N PHE A 13 -15.98 9.68 -26.61
CA PHE A 13 -16.85 9.92 -27.76
C PHE A 13 -16.17 9.52 -29.08
N LEU A 14 -14.91 9.90 -29.29
CA LEU A 14 -14.14 9.50 -30.48
C LEU A 14 -13.94 7.99 -30.55
N LEU A 15 -13.60 7.36 -29.42
CA LEU A 15 -13.38 5.92 -29.32
C LEU A 15 -14.67 5.12 -29.54
N TRP A 16 -15.84 5.71 -29.30
CA TRP A 16 -17.14 5.13 -29.63
C TRP A 16 -17.55 5.40 -31.08
N TYR A 17 -17.39 6.63 -31.56
CA TYR A 17 -17.88 7.08 -32.87
C TYR A 17 -17.07 6.51 -34.03
N VAL A 18 -15.73 6.54 -33.96
CA VAL A 18 -14.85 6.09 -35.06
C VAL A 18 -15.07 4.61 -35.41
N PRO A 19 -15.14 3.68 -34.44
CA PRO A 19 -15.41 2.28 -34.75
C PRO A 19 -16.81 2.05 -35.31
N ILE A 20 -17.85 2.76 -34.84
CA ILE A 20 -19.23 2.57 -35.32
C ILE A 20 -19.36 2.86 -36.82
N VAL A 21 -18.69 3.91 -37.31
CA VAL A 21 -18.72 4.26 -38.73
C VAL A 21 -18.07 3.17 -39.58
N GLY A 22 -16.97 2.56 -39.09
CA GLY A 22 -16.32 1.43 -39.77
C GLY A 22 -17.10 0.11 -39.65
N LEU A 23 -17.63 -0.20 -38.46
CA LEU A 23 -18.36 -1.43 -38.14
C LEU A 23 -19.70 -1.53 -38.90
N LYS A 24 -20.35 -0.38 -39.16
CA LYS A 24 -21.58 -0.32 -39.98
C LYS A 24 -21.38 -0.82 -41.42
N ASN A 25 -20.17 -0.67 -41.97
CA ASN A 25 -19.86 -1.09 -43.34
C ASN A 25 -19.52 -2.59 -43.45
N ILE A 26 -19.28 -3.28 -42.32
CA ILE A 26 -18.89 -4.69 -42.31
C ILE A 26 -20.10 -5.58 -42.02
N HIS A 27 -20.89 -5.28 -40.99
CA HIS A 27 -22.08 -6.05 -40.65
C HIS A 27 -23.12 -5.24 -39.84
N PRO A 28 -24.43 -5.39 -40.06
CA PRO A 28 -25.45 -4.57 -39.39
C PRO A 28 -25.53 -4.71 -37.86
N SER A 29 -25.18 -5.87 -37.29
CA SER A 29 -25.30 -6.16 -35.85
C SER A 29 -24.06 -5.81 -35.01
N LEU A 30 -22.90 -5.64 -35.65
CA LEU A 30 -21.61 -5.38 -35.02
C LEU A 30 -21.54 -4.03 -34.27
N PRO A 31 -22.12 -2.92 -34.79
CA PRO A 31 -22.21 -1.65 -34.06
C PRO A 31 -23.01 -1.74 -32.75
N LEU A 32 -24.08 -2.54 -32.74
CA LEU A 32 -24.93 -2.72 -31.55
C LEU A 32 -24.16 -3.48 -30.46
N PHE A 33 -23.49 -4.58 -30.83
CA PHE A 33 -22.68 -5.37 -29.91
C PHE A 33 -21.54 -4.54 -29.30
N PHE A 34 -20.79 -3.80 -30.13
CA PHE A 34 -19.71 -2.94 -29.67
C PHE A 34 -20.21 -1.85 -28.70
N THR A 35 -21.36 -1.25 -29.00
CA THR A 35 -21.97 -0.23 -28.13
C THR A 35 -22.39 -0.81 -26.77
N ILE A 36 -23.00 -2.00 -26.74
CA ILE A 36 -23.39 -2.66 -25.49
C ILE A 36 -22.16 -3.01 -24.64
N VAL A 37 -21.12 -3.57 -25.26
CA VAL A 37 -19.87 -3.91 -24.54
C VAL A 37 -19.23 -2.66 -23.95
N LEU A 38 -19.12 -1.58 -24.72
CA LEU A 38 -18.55 -0.31 -24.23
C LEU A 38 -19.42 0.30 -23.12
N ALA A 39 -20.74 0.27 -23.26
CA ALA A 39 -21.67 0.80 -22.25
C ALA A 39 -21.56 0.02 -20.93
N VAL A 40 -21.48 -1.31 -20.98
CA VAL A 40 -21.27 -2.16 -19.79
C VAL A 40 -19.93 -1.84 -19.13
N LEU A 41 -18.87 -1.65 -19.92
CA LEU A 41 -17.53 -1.34 -19.40
C LEU A 41 -17.50 0.03 -18.71
N VAL A 42 -18.11 1.06 -19.32
CA VAL A 42 -18.25 2.39 -18.71
C VAL A 42 -19.12 2.33 -17.45
N PHE A 43 -20.23 1.59 -17.47
CA PHE A 43 -21.09 1.40 -16.30
C PHE A 43 -20.36 0.73 -15.14
N LEU A 44 -19.55 -0.31 -15.41
CA LEU A 44 -18.71 -0.96 -14.39
C LEU A 44 -17.65 -0.02 -13.82
N MET A 45 -17.01 0.81 -14.66
CA MET A 45 -16.06 1.81 -14.18
C MET A 45 -16.72 2.88 -13.33
N PHE A 46 -17.88 3.39 -13.74
CA PHE A 46 -18.59 4.45 -13.04
C PHE A 46 -19.19 3.95 -11.72
N SER A 47 -19.80 2.76 -11.73
CA SER A 47 -20.30 2.11 -10.50
C SER A 47 -19.17 1.79 -9.53
N GLY A 48 -18.01 1.31 -10.00
CA GLY A 48 -16.83 1.10 -9.17
C GLY A 48 -16.30 2.39 -8.53
N GLY A 49 -16.21 3.48 -9.31
CA GLY A 49 -15.80 4.80 -8.80
C GLY A 49 -16.80 5.37 -7.78
N LEU A 50 -18.09 5.26 -8.05
CA LEU A 50 -19.15 5.75 -7.18
C LEU A 50 -19.21 4.94 -5.87
N LEU A 51 -18.98 3.63 -5.93
CA LEU A 51 -18.89 2.75 -4.77
C LEU A 51 -17.67 3.11 -3.89
N LEU A 52 -16.53 3.46 -4.48
CA LEU A 52 -15.36 3.96 -3.74
C LEU A 52 -15.65 5.30 -3.05
N VAL A 53 -16.23 6.27 -3.76
CA VAL A 53 -16.60 7.58 -3.18
C VAL A 53 -17.63 7.42 -2.07
N PHE A 54 -18.64 6.57 -2.28
CA PHE A 54 -19.67 6.29 -1.29
C PHE A 54 -19.10 5.58 -0.05
N THR A 55 -18.14 4.67 -0.24
CA THR A 55 -17.41 4.02 0.86
C THR A 55 -16.63 5.04 1.70
N ILE A 56 -15.97 6.01 1.04
CA ILE A 56 -15.25 7.09 1.73
C ILE A 56 -16.21 7.99 2.51
N PHE A 57 -17.38 8.32 1.95
CA PHE A 57 -18.35 9.21 2.59
C PHE A 57 -19.11 8.57 3.75
N ILE A 58 -19.39 7.27 3.70
CA ILE A 58 -20.26 6.61 4.67
C ILE A 58 -19.52 6.05 5.88
N GLY A 59 -18.20 5.83 5.79
CA GLY A 59 -17.41 5.36 6.92
C GLY A 59 -17.88 4.02 7.53
N LYS A 60 -18.76 3.29 6.82
CA LYS A 60 -19.21 1.94 7.19
C LYS A 60 -18.71 0.97 6.14
N ASP A 61 -17.79 0.10 6.57
CA ASP A 61 -17.30 -1.00 5.77
C ASP A 61 -18.43 -1.99 5.44
N ILE A 62 -18.65 -2.17 4.15
CA ILE A 62 -19.30 -3.36 3.60
C ILE A 62 -18.24 -4.48 3.54
N PHE A 63 -18.67 -5.72 3.77
CA PHE A 63 -17.93 -7.00 3.69
C PHE A 63 -17.00 -7.21 2.46
N LEU A 64 -16.98 -6.26 1.52
CA LEU A 64 -16.25 -6.25 0.26
C LEU A 64 -14.80 -5.73 0.37
N SER A 65 -14.41 -5.21 1.53
CA SER A 65 -13.12 -4.53 1.77
C SER A 65 -11.88 -5.40 1.53
N HIS A 66 -11.95 -6.70 1.82
CA HIS A 66 -10.84 -7.63 1.63
C HIS A 66 -10.59 -7.96 0.14
N LYS A 67 -11.66 -8.03 -0.67
CA LYS A 67 -11.57 -8.18 -2.13
C LYS A 67 -11.18 -6.87 -2.82
N LEU A 68 -11.70 -5.74 -2.34
CA LEU A 68 -11.33 -4.40 -2.80
C LEU A 68 -9.84 -4.13 -2.62
N ARG A 69 -9.23 -4.50 -1.47
CA ARG A 69 -7.77 -4.38 -1.26
C ARG A 69 -6.96 -5.13 -2.33
N GLY A 70 -7.40 -6.34 -2.71
CA GLY A 70 -6.75 -7.12 -3.77
C GLY A 70 -6.85 -6.45 -5.15
N ILE A 71 -8.01 -5.87 -5.47
CA ILE A 71 -8.25 -5.14 -6.74
C ILE A 71 -7.45 -3.82 -6.77
N VAL A 72 -7.44 -3.07 -5.68
CA VAL A 72 -6.67 -1.82 -5.56
C VAL A 72 -5.17 -2.10 -5.71
N ALA A 73 -4.65 -3.11 -5.02
CA ALA A 73 -3.24 -3.48 -5.07
C ALA A 73 -2.80 -4.04 -6.43
N LYS A 74 -3.63 -4.86 -7.10
CA LYS A 74 -3.25 -5.57 -8.34
C LYS A 74 -3.63 -4.86 -9.64
N VAL A 75 -4.72 -4.08 -9.64
CA VAL A 75 -5.30 -3.50 -10.87
C VAL A 75 -5.23 -1.99 -10.85
N LEU A 76 -5.71 -1.36 -9.76
CA LEU A 76 -5.78 0.10 -9.68
C LEU A 76 -4.38 0.73 -9.59
N PHE A 77 -3.46 0.10 -8.85
CA PHE A 77 -2.12 0.64 -8.64
C PHE A 77 -1.24 0.72 -9.91
N PRO A 78 -1.11 -0.34 -10.73
CA PRO A 78 -0.39 -0.24 -12.01
C PRO A 78 -0.97 0.84 -12.92
N PHE A 79 -2.31 0.99 -12.93
CA PHE A 79 -2.99 2.02 -13.69
C PHE A 79 -2.68 3.43 -13.17
N MET A 80 -2.67 3.65 -11.85
CA MET A 80 -2.29 4.93 -11.25
C MET A 80 -0.84 5.33 -11.57
N ILE A 81 0.11 4.39 -11.56
CA ILE A 81 1.49 4.68 -11.99
C ILE A 81 1.55 5.06 -13.46
N LEU A 82 0.82 4.35 -14.32
CA LEU A 82 0.80 4.61 -15.76
C LEU A 82 0.22 6.01 -16.05
N MET A 83 -0.91 6.34 -15.43
CA MET A 83 -1.56 7.65 -15.58
C MET A 83 -0.73 8.77 -14.95
N GLY A 84 -0.13 8.55 -13.78
CA GLY A 84 0.72 9.54 -13.10
C GLY A 84 1.91 9.99 -13.97
N ARG A 85 2.51 9.07 -14.73
CA ARG A 85 3.58 9.42 -15.69
C ARG A 85 3.08 10.33 -16.83
N LEU A 86 1.87 10.10 -17.33
CA LEU A 86 1.29 10.92 -18.41
C LEU A 86 0.97 12.35 -17.95
N VAL A 87 0.69 12.53 -16.65
CA VAL A 87 0.36 13.84 -16.05
C VAL A 87 1.60 14.52 -15.43
N GLY A 88 2.79 13.94 -15.57
CA GLY A 88 4.04 14.52 -15.05
C GLY A 88 4.22 14.40 -13.52
N VAL A 89 3.48 13.49 -12.87
CA VAL A 89 3.64 13.21 -11.43
C VAL A 89 4.81 12.24 -11.22
N SER A 90 5.65 12.51 -10.21
CA SER A 90 6.78 11.64 -9.89
C SER A 90 6.32 10.27 -9.40
N LYS A 91 7.10 9.22 -9.71
CA LYS A 91 6.77 7.85 -9.29
C LYS A 91 6.68 7.72 -7.78
N GLU A 92 7.47 8.51 -7.06
CA GLU A 92 7.53 8.59 -5.61
C GLU A 92 6.19 9.08 -5.04
N LYS A 93 5.63 10.18 -5.57
CA LYS A 93 4.33 10.72 -5.12
C LYS A 93 3.19 9.72 -5.32
N VAL A 94 3.19 9.01 -6.45
CA VAL A 94 2.19 7.97 -6.73
C VAL A 94 2.30 6.81 -5.72
N ARG A 95 3.52 6.36 -5.41
CA ARG A 95 3.75 5.32 -4.40
C ARG A 95 3.33 5.77 -2.99
N GLN A 96 3.64 7.00 -2.59
CA GLN A 96 3.22 7.56 -1.31
C GLN A 96 1.70 7.56 -1.19
N SER A 97 1.00 8.05 -2.23
CA SER A 97 -0.47 8.06 -2.28
C SER A 97 -1.05 6.65 -2.16
N PHE A 98 -0.41 5.64 -2.76
CA PHE A 98 -0.83 4.24 -2.61
C PHE A 98 -0.64 3.71 -1.19
N ILE A 99 0.49 4.01 -0.55
CA ILE A 99 0.76 3.60 0.82
C ILE A 99 -0.27 4.23 1.78
N GLU A 100 -0.55 5.53 1.62
CA GLU A 100 -1.56 6.24 2.39
C GLU A 100 -2.96 5.65 2.20
N LEU A 101 -3.36 5.39 0.94
CA LEU A 101 -4.63 4.76 0.63
C LEU A 101 -4.73 3.36 1.26
N ASN A 102 -3.68 2.55 1.15
CA ASN A 102 -3.63 1.23 1.77
C ASN A 102 -3.77 1.33 3.30
N ASN A 103 -3.02 2.22 3.94
CA ASN A 103 -3.09 2.42 5.38
C ASN A 103 -4.50 2.82 5.83
N HIS A 104 -5.14 3.74 5.11
CA HIS A 104 -6.53 4.13 5.36
C HIS A 104 -7.49 2.94 5.23
N LEU A 105 -7.34 2.13 4.17
CA LEU A 105 -8.14 0.91 3.97
C LEU A 105 -7.89 -0.16 5.04
N VAL A 106 -6.67 -0.28 5.56
CA VAL A 106 -6.37 -1.23 6.63
C VAL A 106 -6.94 -0.75 7.96
N ARG A 107 -6.84 0.54 8.28
CA ARG A 107 -7.38 1.15 9.51
C ARG A 107 -8.90 1.11 9.57
N SER A 108 -9.58 1.43 8.46
CA SER A 108 -11.06 1.37 8.37
C SER A 108 -11.61 -0.03 8.64
N ASN A 109 -10.91 -1.06 8.18
CA ASN A 109 -11.33 -2.44 8.37
C ASN A 109 -11.36 -2.96 9.81
N HIS A 110 -10.89 -2.18 10.80
CA HIS A 110 -10.87 -2.53 12.22
C HIS A 110 -10.35 -3.95 12.49
N HIS A 111 -9.36 -4.39 11.72
CA HIS A 111 -8.78 -5.72 11.88
C HIS A 111 -7.96 -5.76 13.16
N ARG A 112 -8.36 -6.62 14.11
CA ARG A 112 -7.65 -6.82 15.37
C ARG A 112 -6.81 -8.09 15.32
N THR A 113 -5.60 -8.03 15.88
CA THR A 113 -4.71 -9.19 15.96
C THR A 113 -4.16 -9.38 17.37
N ARG A 114 -3.67 -10.59 17.65
CA ARG A 114 -2.98 -10.87 18.91
C ARG A 114 -1.56 -10.27 18.84
N PRO A 115 -1.01 -9.77 19.96
CA PRO A 115 0.35 -9.23 20.00
C PRO A 115 1.42 -10.13 19.38
N ASN A 116 1.39 -11.43 19.73
CA ASN A 116 2.34 -12.42 19.23
C ASN A 116 2.18 -12.77 17.73
N LYS A 117 1.11 -12.28 17.09
CA LYS A 117 0.81 -12.43 15.66
C LYS A 117 1.00 -11.12 14.87
N LEU A 118 1.35 -10.03 15.55
CA LEU A 118 1.76 -8.78 14.93
C LEU A 118 3.28 -8.79 14.71
N LEU A 119 3.69 -8.49 13.48
CA LEU A 119 5.10 -8.39 13.09
C LEU A 119 5.46 -6.94 12.74
N ILE A 120 6.42 -6.37 13.46
CA ILE A 120 7.11 -5.14 13.07
C ILE A 120 8.26 -5.53 12.14
N LEU A 121 8.24 -5.03 10.92
CA LEU A 121 9.27 -5.27 9.92
C LEU A 121 10.03 -3.97 9.62
N LEU A 122 11.31 -3.96 9.95
CA LEU A 122 12.18 -2.79 9.81
C LEU A 122 13.15 -2.96 8.63
N PRO A 123 13.60 -1.86 8.00
CA PRO A 123 14.66 -1.90 7.02
C PRO A 123 16.02 -1.86 7.73
N HIS A 124 17.01 -2.54 7.15
CA HIS A 124 18.38 -2.48 7.65
C HIS A 124 18.97 -1.05 7.67
N CYS A 125 18.46 -0.15 6.83
CA CYS A 125 18.94 1.23 6.71
C CYS A 125 18.70 2.12 7.94
N ILE A 126 17.88 1.68 8.91
CA ILE A 126 17.71 2.38 10.20
C ILE A 126 18.93 2.18 11.10
N GLN A 127 19.64 1.07 10.90
CA GLN A 127 20.85 0.82 11.65
C GLN A 127 21.92 1.86 11.30
N ASP A 128 22.58 2.38 12.33
CA ASP A 128 23.75 3.24 12.18
C ASP A 128 24.80 2.55 11.29
N PHE A 129 25.31 3.28 10.30
CA PHE A 129 26.22 2.74 9.28
C PHE A 129 27.50 2.17 9.90
N ASP A 130 28.00 2.79 10.96
CA ASP A 130 29.20 2.36 11.70
C ASP A 130 28.89 1.35 12.81
N CYS A 131 27.71 0.71 12.79
CA CYS A 131 27.34 -0.27 13.79
C CYS A 131 27.98 -1.64 13.50
N GLU A 132 28.88 -2.07 14.40
CA GLU A 132 29.60 -3.35 14.29
C GLU A 132 28.71 -4.59 14.53
N ILE A 133 27.49 -4.41 15.04
CA ILE A 133 26.61 -5.51 15.47
C ILE A 133 25.67 -5.92 14.33
N LYS A 134 25.63 -7.20 13.97
CA LYS A 134 24.64 -7.69 13.00
C LYS A 134 23.30 -8.00 13.68
N ILE A 135 22.26 -7.24 13.34
CA ILE A 135 20.88 -7.40 13.86
C ILE A 135 19.94 -8.16 12.92
N THR A 136 20.39 -8.47 11.70
CA THR A 136 19.57 -9.11 10.65
C THR A 136 19.02 -10.48 11.06
N GLY A 137 19.73 -11.22 11.91
CA GLY A 137 19.27 -12.50 12.44
C GLY A 137 18.41 -12.36 13.71
N ASN A 138 18.77 -11.43 14.59
CA ASN A 138 18.03 -11.16 15.81
C ASN A 138 18.20 -9.68 16.21
N VAL A 139 17.09 -8.94 16.22
CA VAL A 139 17.08 -7.52 16.57
C VAL A 139 17.48 -7.30 18.04
N LYS A 140 17.29 -8.31 18.89
CA LYS A 140 17.70 -8.30 20.31
C LYS A 140 19.22 -8.32 20.52
N ASN A 141 20.02 -8.51 19.47
CA ASN A 141 21.47 -8.36 19.55
C ASN A 141 21.91 -6.89 19.73
N CYS A 142 21.01 -5.93 19.52
CA CYS A 142 21.29 -4.51 19.72
C CYS A 142 21.73 -4.23 21.17
N LYS A 143 22.88 -3.56 21.35
CA LYS A 143 23.40 -3.15 22.67
C LYS A 143 22.69 -1.93 23.28
N GLY A 144 21.74 -1.31 22.56
CA GLY A 144 21.03 -0.12 23.06
C GLY A 144 21.91 1.13 23.19
N CYS A 145 22.87 1.33 22.27
CA CYS A 145 23.80 2.46 22.32
C CYS A 145 23.18 3.83 22.01
N GLY A 146 21.92 3.88 21.55
CA GLY A 146 21.20 5.13 21.27
C GLY A 146 21.58 5.86 19.99
N LYS A 147 22.50 5.30 19.17
CA LYS A 147 22.88 5.89 17.87
C LYS A 147 21.81 5.79 16.79
N CYS A 148 20.86 4.86 16.94
CA CYS A 148 19.77 4.58 16.02
C CYS A 148 18.50 4.21 16.80
N GLU A 149 17.36 4.30 16.12
CA GLU A 149 16.02 4.11 16.66
C GLU A 149 15.70 2.64 17.01
N ILE A 150 16.60 1.70 16.72
CA ILE A 150 16.40 0.26 17.00
C ILE A 150 16.19 -0.01 18.49
N LYS A 151 16.86 0.74 19.36
CA LYS A 151 16.66 0.61 20.81
C LYS A 151 15.19 0.87 21.17
N ASP A 152 14.66 2.03 20.74
CA ASP A 152 13.31 2.46 21.05
C ASP A 152 12.27 1.52 20.40
N LEU A 153 12.54 1.04 19.19
CA LEU A 153 11.70 0.05 18.51
C LEU A 153 11.69 -1.31 19.20
N ASN A 154 12.83 -1.76 19.74
CA ASN A 154 12.91 -2.97 20.55
C ASN A 154 12.13 -2.81 21.85
N GLU A 155 12.30 -1.69 22.56
CA GLU A 155 11.54 -1.38 23.78
C GLU A 155 10.03 -1.34 23.51
N LEU A 156 9.62 -0.74 22.39
CA LEU A 156 8.23 -0.74 21.93
C LEU A 156 7.73 -2.16 21.65
N SER A 157 8.56 -3.00 21.02
CA SER A 157 8.20 -4.38 20.72
C SER A 157 8.03 -5.23 21.98
N ASP A 158 8.89 -5.03 22.98
CA ASP A 158 8.81 -5.73 24.26
C ASP A 158 7.63 -5.20 25.10
N GLN A 159 7.37 -3.89 25.09
CA GLN A 159 6.22 -3.27 25.77
C GLN A 159 4.89 -3.87 25.31
N TYR A 160 4.70 -4.00 23.99
CA TYR A 160 3.47 -4.53 23.42
C TYR A 160 3.52 -6.04 23.17
N GLN A 161 4.62 -6.74 23.51
CA GLN A 161 4.81 -8.18 23.28
C GLN A 161 4.60 -8.60 21.81
N VAL A 162 5.05 -7.75 20.88
CA VAL A 162 4.95 -7.98 19.43
C VAL A 162 6.28 -8.46 18.86
N LYS A 163 6.23 -9.18 17.74
CA LYS A 163 7.46 -9.65 17.09
C LYS A 163 8.11 -8.52 16.30
N ILE A 164 9.43 -8.45 16.32
CA ILE A 164 10.22 -7.48 15.55
C ILE A 164 11.30 -8.19 14.72
N ALA A 165 11.49 -7.75 13.48
CA ALA A 165 12.51 -8.28 12.59
C ALA A 165 13.08 -7.18 11.67
N VAL A 166 14.35 -7.33 11.27
CA VAL A 166 15.02 -6.42 10.33
C VAL A 166 15.31 -7.16 9.03
N ALA A 167 14.94 -6.55 7.90
CA ALA A 167 15.21 -7.09 6.57
C ALA A 167 16.17 -6.18 5.79
N THR A 168 17.14 -6.79 5.10
CA THR A 168 18.07 -6.11 4.18
C THR A 168 17.49 -5.88 2.79
N GLY A 169 16.32 -6.47 2.49
CA GLY A 169 15.60 -6.31 1.23
C GLY A 169 14.38 -7.22 1.13
N GLY A 170 13.67 -7.13 0.00
CA GLY A 170 12.39 -7.82 -0.22
C GLY A 170 12.45 -9.35 -0.09
N THR A 171 13.52 -10.00 -0.56
CA THR A 171 13.66 -11.47 -0.45
C THR A 171 13.73 -11.94 1.00
N LEU A 172 14.51 -11.25 1.84
CA LEU A 172 14.61 -11.58 3.26
C LEU A 172 13.30 -11.24 3.98
N ALA A 173 12.65 -10.13 3.64
CA ALA A 173 11.34 -9.76 4.17
C ALA A 173 10.30 -10.87 3.91
N ARG A 174 10.20 -11.37 2.67
CA ARG A 174 9.28 -12.47 2.31
C ARG A 174 9.55 -13.73 3.12
N ARG A 175 10.82 -14.09 3.30
CA ARG A 175 11.21 -15.23 4.13
C ARG A 175 10.78 -15.04 5.58
N ILE A 176 11.06 -13.89 6.18
CA ILE A 176 10.66 -13.56 7.56
C ILE A 176 9.14 -13.66 7.73
N ILE A 177 8.36 -13.16 6.76
CA ILE A 177 6.90 -13.23 6.78
C ILE A 177 6.41 -14.69 6.75
N VAL A 178 6.98 -15.50 5.86
CA VAL A 178 6.64 -16.94 5.75
C VAL A 178 7.00 -17.70 7.04
N ASP A 179 8.15 -17.43 7.62
CA ASP A 179 8.64 -18.10 8.83
C ASP A 179 7.80 -17.72 10.06
N ASN A 180 7.36 -16.45 10.15
CA ASN A 180 6.60 -15.95 11.31
C ASN A 180 5.10 -16.15 11.21
N ARG A 181 4.55 -16.27 9.99
CA ARG A 181 3.11 -16.33 9.69
C ARG A 181 2.29 -15.32 10.50
N PRO A 182 2.57 -14.00 10.35
CA PRO A 182 1.84 -12.97 11.06
C PRO A 182 0.41 -12.82 10.56
N GLU A 183 -0.48 -12.32 11.41
CA GLU A 183 -1.85 -11.94 11.05
C GLU A 183 -1.91 -10.47 10.58
N ALA A 184 -0.96 -9.63 11.01
CA ALA A 184 -0.81 -8.26 10.56
C ALA A 184 0.66 -7.82 10.61
N ILE A 185 1.01 -6.81 9.81
CA ILE A 185 2.38 -6.28 9.71
C ILE A 185 2.37 -4.76 9.88
N VAL A 186 3.28 -4.25 10.71
CA VAL A 186 3.67 -2.83 10.71
C VAL A 186 5.03 -2.76 10.03
N ALA A 187 5.09 -2.19 8.82
CA ALA A 187 6.30 -2.15 8.02
C ALA A 187 6.87 -0.74 7.96
N VAL A 188 8.18 -0.60 8.14
CA VAL A 188 8.90 0.65 7.94
C VAL A 188 9.83 0.49 6.75
N ALA A 189 9.71 1.33 5.72
CA ALA A 189 10.67 1.33 4.60
C ALA A 189 10.51 2.58 3.72
N CYS A 190 11.29 2.63 2.64
CA CYS A 190 11.11 3.62 1.59
C CYS A 190 9.84 3.34 0.76
N GLU A 191 9.46 4.29 -0.10
CA GLU A 191 8.26 4.17 -0.94
C GLU A 191 8.28 2.93 -1.84
N LEU A 192 9.45 2.57 -2.37
CA LEU A 192 9.62 1.45 -3.30
C LEU A 192 9.40 0.11 -2.59
N ASP A 193 10.04 -0.08 -1.45
CA ASP A 193 9.99 -1.32 -0.69
C ASP A 193 8.62 -1.50 -0.02
N LEU A 194 8.02 -0.44 0.53
CA LEU A 194 6.67 -0.51 1.08
C LEU A 194 5.64 -0.87 0.01
N THR A 195 5.71 -0.23 -1.16
CA THR A 195 4.78 -0.51 -2.25
C THR A 195 4.84 -1.98 -2.65
N SER A 196 6.03 -2.50 -2.94
CA SER A 196 6.19 -3.89 -3.36
C SER A 196 5.87 -4.86 -2.22
N GLY A 197 6.28 -4.55 -0.99
CA GLY A 197 5.98 -5.33 0.20
C GLY A 197 4.48 -5.45 0.49
N ILE A 198 3.70 -4.37 0.36
CA ILE A 198 2.24 -4.38 0.53
C ILE A 198 1.59 -5.30 -0.52
N GLN A 199 2.05 -5.23 -1.77
CA GLN A 199 1.52 -6.08 -2.84
C GLN A 199 1.85 -7.56 -2.62
N ASP A 200 3.08 -7.86 -2.22
CA ASP A 200 3.58 -9.23 -2.02
C ASP A 200 3.00 -9.89 -0.77
N SER A 201 2.61 -9.10 0.24
CA SER A 201 2.10 -9.61 1.52
C SER A 201 0.61 -9.95 1.47
N TYR A 202 -0.11 -9.64 0.37
CA TYR A 202 -1.53 -9.95 0.25
C TYR A 202 -1.77 -11.46 0.42
N PRO A 203 -2.68 -11.91 1.31
CA PRO A 203 -3.79 -11.15 1.92
C PRO A 203 -3.52 -10.44 3.26
N ILE A 204 -2.33 -10.53 3.83
CA ILE A 204 -2.01 -10.02 5.17
C ILE A 204 -2.16 -8.48 5.20
N PRO A 205 -2.91 -7.89 6.15
CA PRO A 205 -2.98 -6.44 6.32
C PRO A 205 -1.64 -5.85 6.75
N VAL A 206 -1.22 -4.79 6.05
CA VAL A 206 0.04 -4.09 6.32
C VAL A 206 -0.23 -2.60 6.51
N ILE A 207 0.24 -2.01 7.61
CA ILE A 207 0.37 -0.56 7.76
C ILE A 207 1.83 -0.20 7.44
N GLY A 208 2.03 0.62 6.40
CA GLY A 208 3.35 1.06 5.94
C GLY A 208 3.70 2.46 6.46
N ILE A 209 4.85 2.61 7.10
CA ILE A 209 5.36 3.88 7.62
C ILE A 209 6.62 4.24 6.84
N LEU A 210 6.58 5.40 6.18
CA LEU A 210 7.73 5.89 5.42
C LEU A 210 8.86 6.29 6.37
N ASN A 211 10.07 5.86 6.04
CA ASN A 211 11.27 6.32 6.72
C ASN A 211 11.74 7.69 6.21
N GLU A 212 12.35 8.45 7.10
CA GLU A 212 13.01 9.70 6.79
C GLU A 212 14.45 9.43 6.33
N ARG A 213 14.91 10.19 5.34
CA ARG A 213 16.21 10.00 4.69
C ARG A 213 17.09 11.24 4.83
N PRO A 214 17.52 11.62 6.04
CA PRO A 214 18.31 12.83 6.24
C PRO A 214 19.69 12.74 5.58
N ASN A 215 20.26 11.53 5.47
CA ASN A 215 21.59 11.27 4.94
C ASN A 215 21.57 10.66 3.53
N GLY A 216 20.48 10.88 2.78
CA GLY A 216 20.28 10.29 1.46
C GLY A 216 19.64 8.90 1.48
N PRO A 217 19.61 8.20 0.33
CA PRO A 217 18.93 6.91 0.22
C PRO A 217 19.70 5.82 0.96
N CYS A 218 18.98 5.05 1.78
CA CYS A 218 19.46 3.82 2.40
C CYS A 218 20.66 3.96 3.36
N ILE A 219 20.90 5.15 3.93
CA ILE A 219 21.95 5.38 4.93
C ILE A 219 21.34 6.14 6.10
N ASN A 220 21.51 5.61 7.33
CA ASN A 220 21.11 6.24 8.58
C ASN A 220 19.70 6.86 8.50
N THR A 221 18.73 6.05 8.04
CA THR A 221 17.35 6.47 7.87
C THR A 221 16.65 6.50 9.21
N LYS A 222 15.75 7.46 9.42
CA LYS A 222 15.03 7.62 10.68
C LYS A 222 13.59 7.19 10.55
N VAL A 223 12.94 6.92 11.66
CA VAL A 223 11.51 6.66 11.72
C VAL A 223 10.90 7.35 12.93
N ASP A 224 9.70 7.88 12.73
CA ASP A 224 8.89 8.41 13.82
C ASP A 224 8.32 7.25 14.66
N ILE A 225 8.84 7.11 15.87
CA ILE A 225 8.44 6.09 16.83
C ILE A 225 6.95 6.19 17.19
N GLN A 226 6.38 7.40 17.21
CA GLN A 226 4.96 7.57 17.53
C GLN A 226 4.08 6.99 16.44
N LYS A 227 4.43 7.19 15.15
CA LYS A 227 3.68 6.57 14.04
C LYS A 227 3.72 5.04 14.13
N VAL A 228 4.84 4.47 14.56
CA VAL A 228 4.96 3.01 14.78
C VAL A 228 4.08 2.57 15.94
N ARG A 229 4.10 3.30 17.06
CA ARG A 229 3.24 3.05 18.22
C ARG A 229 1.75 3.09 17.83
N ASP A 230 1.33 4.13 17.13
CA ASP A 230 -0.06 4.28 16.69
C ASP A 230 -0.49 3.13 15.76
N ALA A 231 0.38 2.73 14.83
CA ALA A 231 0.12 1.60 13.95
C ALA A 231 0.02 0.26 14.69
N ILE A 232 0.77 0.08 15.78
CA ILE A 232 0.62 -1.11 16.65
C ILE A 232 -0.74 -1.07 17.35
N LEU A 233 -1.11 0.06 17.94
CA LEU A 233 -2.39 0.24 18.65
C LEU A 233 -3.60 0.08 17.71
N ASP A 234 -3.48 0.51 16.46
CA ASP A 234 -4.50 0.28 15.41
C ASP A 234 -4.83 -1.21 15.25
N PHE A 235 -3.83 -2.10 15.38
CA PHE A 235 -4.04 -3.55 15.28
C PHE A 235 -4.39 -4.22 16.61
N LEU A 236 -3.83 -3.76 17.73
CA LEU A 236 -4.05 -4.42 19.03
C LEU A 236 -5.36 -4.02 19.70
N GLY A 237 -5.89 -2.82 19.41
CA GLY A 237 -6.92 -2.22 20.25
C GLY A 237 -6.32 -1.19 21.19
N ASN A 238 -7.05 -0.09 21.39
CA ASN A 238 -6.81 0.79 22.53
C ASN A 238 -7.31 0.09 23.79
N ASP A 239 -6.62 -0.96 24.24
CA ASP A 239 -6.77 -1.43 25.61
C ASP A 239 -5.49 -1.04 26.38
N PRO A 240 -5.59 -0.16 27.40
CA PRO A 240 -4.49 0.20 28.27
C PRO A 240 -4.02 -0.97 29.15
#